data_AF-A0A444Y5I5-F1
#
_entry.id   AF-A0A444Y5I5-F1
#
_cell.length_a   1.000
_cell.length_b   1.000
_cell.length_c   1.000
_cell.angle_alpha   90.00
_cell.angle_beta   90.00
_cell.angle_gamma   90.00
#
_symmetry.space_group_name_H-M   'P 1'
#
loop_
_entity.id
_entity.type
_entity.pdbx_description
1 polymer ?
#
loop_
_entity_poly.entity_id
_entity_poly.type
_entity_poly.pdbx_seq_one_letter_code
_entity_poly.pdbx_strand_id
1 'polypeptide(L)'
;MPPVAPRSGDSIFANLEHMNAELFTLTYGAIVRQLITDLEEVDEVNKQLDQMGYNIGVRLIDEFLAKSNISRCVDFKETAEVIAKVGFKMFLGVTASVINWDADGTSCSIVLEDNPLVDFVELPDNCQGLHYCNILSGVVRGALEMVSLYS
;
A
#
# COMPACT_ATOMS: atom_id res chain seq x y z
N MET A 1 30.40 -7.65 -11.42
CA MET A 1 29.97 -6.94 -10.20
C MET A 1 29.27 -7.96 -9.31
N PRO A 2 29.62 -8.10 -8.03
CA PRO A 2 28.82 -8.92 -7.13
C PRO A 2 27.41 -8.32 -7.01
N PRO A 3 26.35 -9.13 -6.85
CA PRO A 3 25.01 -8.61 -6.62
C PRO A 3 25.03 -7.81 -5.30
N VAL A 4 24.58 -6.56 -5.37
CA VAL A 4 24.37 -5.72 -4.19
C VAL A 4 23.25 -6.35 -3.38
N ALA A 5 23.50 -6.69 -2.12
CA ALA A 5 22.48 -7.30 -1.26
C ALA A 5 21.25 -6.37 -1.15
N PRO A 6 20.02 -6.90 -1.17
CA PRO A 6 18.81 -6.09 -1.05
C PRO A 6 18.86 -5.29 0.26
N ARG A 7 18.52 -4.00 0.16
CA ARG A 7 18.54 -3.11 1.33
C ARG A 7 17.36 -3.46 2.24
N SER A 8 17.61 -3.56 3.54
CA SER A 8 16.53 -3.73 4.53
C SER A 8 15.56 -2.54 4.45
N GLY A 9 14.25 -2.80 4.62
CA GLY A 9 13.22 -1.75 4.68
C GLY A 9 13.58 -0.63 5.66
N ASP A 10 14.17 -0.97 6.80
CA ASP A 10 14.65 0.00 7.80
C ASP A 10 15.72 0.95 7.26
N SER A 11 16.66 0.43 6.47
CA SER A 11 17.74 1.21 5.89
C SER A 11 17.26 2.14 4.78
N ILE A 12 16.22 1.76 4.05
CA ILE A 12 15.63 2.60 3.01
C ILE A 12 14.79 3.69 3.67
N PHE A 13 13.96 3.31 4.65
CA PHE A 13 13.17 4.24 5.45
C PHE A 13 14.08 5.34 6.02
N ALA A 14 15.11 5.00 6.78
CA ALA A 14 15.99 5.99 7.40
C ALA A 14 16.70 6.97 6.43
N ASN A 15 16.81 6.64 5.14
CA ASN A 15 17.44 7.48 4.13
C ASN A 15 16.43 8.32 3.31
N LEU A 16 15.14 8.17 3.56
CA LEU A 16 14.09 8.94 2.92
C LEU A 16 13.77 10.20 3.73
N GLU A 17 13.42 11.27 3.03
CA GLU A 17 12.77 12.40 3.68
C GLU A 17 11.37 11.98 4.12
N HIS A 18 11.13 12.04 5.42
CA HIS A 18 9.83 11.72 6.00
C HIS A 18 9.05 12.99 6.26
N MET A 19 7.77 12.96 5.86
CA MET A 19 6.79 13.92 6.34
C MET A 19 6.16 13.40 7.64
N ASN A 20 5.59 14.29 8.44
CA ASN A 20 4.86 13.89 9.65
C ASN A 20 3.70 12.95 9.25
N ALA A 21 3.65 11.75 9.83
CA ALA A 21 2.61 10.75 9.60
C ALA A 21 1.21 11.30 9.94
N GLU A 22 1.10 12.19 10.92
CA GLU A 22 -0.16 12.85 11.28
C GLU A 22 -0.67 13.74 10.13
N LEU A 23 0.23 14.47 9.47
CA LEU A 23 -0.13 15.31 8.33
C LEU A 23 -0.68 14.46 7.18
N PHE A 24 -0.06 13.31 6.90
CA PHE A 24 -0.54 12.37 5.90
C PHE A 24 -1.91 11.80 6.27
N THR A 25 -2.08 11.38 7.53
CA THR A 25 -3.34 10.81 8.05
C THR A 25 -4.48 11.81 7.99
N LEU A 26 -4.26 13.06 8.41
CA LEU A 26 -5.25 14.13 8.35
C LEU A 26 -5.60 14.50 6.90
N THR A 27 -4.59 14.55 6.03
CA THR A 27 -4.81 14.80 4.59
C THR A 27 -5.65 13.69 3.97
N TYR A 28 -5.35 12.44 4.29
CA TYR A 28 -6.12 11.29 3.81
C TYR A 28 -7.56 11.32 4.32
N GLY A 29 -7.77 11.58 5.61
CA GLY A 29 -9.10 11.74 6.19
C GLY A 29 -9.91 12.86 5.54
N ALA A 30 -9.28 13.98 5.18
CA ALA A 30 -9.93 15.05 4.44
C ALA A 30 -10.35 14.62 3.03
N ILE A 31 -9.51 13.84 2.32
CA ILE A 31 -9.85 13.28 1.01
C ILE A 31 -11.04 12.33 1.13
N VAL A 32 -11.01 11.39 2.07
CA VAL A 32 -12.11 10.43 2.27
C VAL A 32 -13.40 11.15 2.61
N ARG A 33 -13.35 12.14 3.50
CA ARG A 33 -14.52 12.96 3.85
C ARG A 33 -15.08 13.72 2.65
N GLN A 34 -14.21 14.28 1.81
CA GLN A 34 -14.63 14.99 0.59
C GLN A 34 -15.34 14.02 -0.36
N LEU A 35 -14.80 12.82 -0.56
CA LEU A 35 -15.42 11.79 -1.41
C LEU A 35 -16.79 11.36 -0.89
N ILE A 36 -16.92 11.13 0.42
CA ILE A 36 -18.23 10.78 1.04
C ILE A 36 -19.24 11.93 0.86
N THR A 37 -18.78 13.18 0.82
CA THR A 37 -19.65 14.34 0.62
C THR A 37 -20.06 14.49 -0.85
N ASP A 38 -19.14 14.21 -1.77
CA ASP A 38 -19.36 14.36 -3.22
C ASP A 38 -20.05 13.16 -3.87
N LEU A 39 -19.92 11.97 -3.27
CA LEU A 39 -20.46 10.71 -3.76
C LEU A 39 -21.52 10.19 -2.78
N GLU A 40 -22.75 10.03 -3.26
CA GLU A 40 -23.89 9.60 -2.44
C GLU A 40 -23.80 8.11 -2.05
N GLU A 41 -23.10 7.30 -2.84
CA GLU A 41 -22.99 5.85 -2.68
C GLU A 41 -21.60 5.42 -2.19
N VAL A 42 -21.57 4.64 -1.10
CA VAL A 42 -20.33 4.15 -0.47
C VAL A 42 -19.49 3.30 -1.44
N ASP A 43 -20.15 2.54 -2.31
CA ASP A 43 -19.46 1.72 -3.32
C ASP A 43 -18.70 2.58 -4.34
N GLU A 44 -19.23 3.76 -4.69
CA GLU A 44 -18.52 4.69 -5.58
C GLU A 44 -17.32 5.33 -4.86
N VAL A 45 -17.44 5.62 -3.56
CA VAL A 45 -16.28 6.05 -2.74
C VAL A 45 -15.19 4.97 -2.74
N ASN A 46 -15.56 3.71 -2.54
CA ASN A 46 -14.62 2.58 -2.55
C ASN A 46 -13.90 2.44 -3.90
N LYS A 47 -14.63 2.52 -5.01
CA LYS A 47 -14.05 2.49 -6.37
C LYS A 47 -13.11 3.66 -6.60
N GLN A 48 -13.50 4.86 -6.17
CA GLN A 48 -12.69 6.06 -6.36
C GLN A 48 -11.39 5.99 -5.54
N LEU A 49 -11.45 5.50 -4.29
CA LEU A 49 -10.27 5.25 -3.45
C LEU A 49 -9.31 4.25 -4.10
N ASP A 50 -9.82 3.13 -4.60
CA ASP A 50 -9.01 2.13 -5.31
C ASP A 50 -8.37 2.73 -6.59
N GLN A 51 -9.13 3.47 -7.39
CA GLN A 51 -8.63 4.09 -8.62
C GLN A 51 -7.56 5.16 -8.35
N MET A 52 -7.72 5.96 -7.30
CA MET A 52 -6.68 6.90 -6.87
C MET A 52 -5.43 6.16 -6.41
N GLY A 53 -5.60 5.10 -5.62
CA GLY A 53 -4.50 4.24 -5.18
C GLY A 53 -3.75 3.64 -6.34
N TYR A 54 -4.44 3.12 -7.34
CA TYR A 54 -3.86 2.57 -8.55
C TYR A 54 -2.94 3.56 -9.28
N ASN A 55 -3.44 4.77 -9.51
CA ASN A 55 -2.66 5.81 -10.17
C ASN A 55 -1.42 6.23 -9.36
N ILE A 56 -1.51 6.18 -8.02
CA ILE A 56 -0.36 6.39 -7.13
C ILE A 56 0.62 5.24 -7.27
N GLY A 57 0.16 3.98 -7.18
CA GLY A 57 0.97 2.77 -7.26
C GLY A 57 1.78 2.67 -8.54
N VAL A 58 1.15 2.98 -9.68
CA VAL A 58 1.81 3.00 -11.01
C VAL A 58 3.01 3.96 -11.05
N ARG A 59 2.97 5.07 -10.30
CA ARG A 59 4.06 6.06 -10.25
C ARG A 59 5.08 5.75 -9.15
N LEU A 60 4.60 5.19 -8.05
CA LEU A 60 5.37 4.94 -6.83
C LEU A 60 6.34 3.75 -7.00
N ILE A 61 6.01 2.80 -7.88
CA ILE A 61 6.86 1.65 -8.18
C ILE A 61 8.25 2.02 -8.70
N ASP A 62 8.36 3.07 -9.53
CA ASP A 62 9.65 3.52 -10.08
C ASP A 62 10.59 3.98 -8.96
N GLU A 63 10.06 4.73 -7.98
CA GLU A 63 10.82 5.18 -6.82
C GLU A 63 11.17 4.00 -5.90
N PHE A 64 10.26 3.06 -5.71
CA PHE A 64 10.51 1.84 -4.94
C PHE A 64 11.67 1.04 -5.51
N LEU A 65 11.67 0.78 -6.82
CA LEU A 65 12.73 0.03 -7.50
C LEU A 65 14.07 0.79 -7.47
N ALA A 66 14.04 2.12 -7.65
CA ALA A 66 15.24 2.94 -7.64
C ALA A 66 15.95 2.98 -6.27
N LYS A 67 15.19 2.91 -5.17
CA LYS A 67 15.74 3.09 -3.81
C LYS A 67 15.96 1.77 -3.05
N SER A 68 15.18 0.73 -3.35
CA SER A 68 15.26 -0.55 -2.64
C SER A 68 16.42 -1.45 -3.07
N ASN A 69 17.00 -1.23 -4.25
CA ASN A 69 17.94 -2.15 -4.90
C ASN A 69 17.38 -3.57 -5.06
N ILE A 70 16.06 -3.74 -5.06
CA ILE A 70 15.42 -5.03 -5.29
C ILE A 70 15.40 -5.30 -6.79
N SER A 71 15.96 -6.43 -7.19
CA SER A 71 15.83 -6.95 -8.55
C SER A 71 14.43 -7.54 -8.78
N ARG A 72 14.12 -7.96 -10.01
CA ARG A 72 12.86 -8.64 -10.33
C ARG A 72 12.63 -9.81 -9.38
N CYS A 73 11.49 -9.82 -8.68
CA CYS A 73 11.08 -10.93 -7.82
C CYS A 73 10.85 -12.19 -8.66
N VAL A 74 11.18 -13.36 -8.11
CA VAL A 74 11.13 -14.65 -8.80
C VAL A 74 9.71 -15.21 -8.85
N ASP A 75 8.96 -15.05 -7.75
CA ASP A 75 7.59 -15.53 -7.64
C ASP A 75 6.68 -14.58 -6.85
N PHE A 76 5.39 -14.90 -6.83
CA PHE A 76 4.38 -14.10 -6.14
C PHE A 76 4.57 -14.09 -4.61
N LYS A 77 5.11 -15.17 -4.04
CA LYS A 77 5.39 -15.26 -2.60
C LYS A 77 6.48 -14.29 -2.18
N GLU A 78 7.58 -14.27 -2.92
CA GLU A 78 8.66 -13.31 -2.72
C GLU A 78 8.14 -11.88 -2.90
N THR A 79 7.31 -11.64 -3.92
CA THR A 79 6.72 -10.31 -4.15
C THR A 79 5.86 -9.85 -2.96
N ALA A 80 4.99 -10.72 -2.44
CA ALA A 80 4.14 -10.40 -1.31
C ALA A 80 4.96 -10.06 -0.05
N GLU A 81 6.02 -10.83 0.21
CA GLU A 81 6.95 -10.59 1.32
C GLU A 81 7.71 -9.25 1.16
N VAL A 82 8.16 -8.94 -0.05
CA VAL A 82 8.82 -7.66 -0.36
C VAL A 82 7.87 -6.49 -0.12
N ILE A 83 6.62 -6.58 -0.56
CA ILE A 83 5.61 -5.55 -0.31
C ILE A 83 5.41 -5.38 1.20
N ALA A 84 5.18 -6.48 1.92
CA ALA A 84 4.86 -6.47 3.34
C ALA A 84 6.00 -5.92 4.22
N LYS A 85 7.25 -6.31 3.94
CA LYS A 85 8.41 -5.97 4.78
C LYS A 85 9.22 -4.77 4.31
N VAL A 86 9.23 -4.50 3.01
CA VAL A 86 10.02 -3.40 2.43
C VAL A 86 9.11 -2.28 1.95
N GLY A 87 8.06 -2.59 1.19
CA GLY A 87 7.14 -1.58 0.64
C GLY A 87 6.44 -0.78 1.73
N PHE A 88 5.66 -1.45 2.58
CA PHE A 88 4.96 -0.80 3.70
C PHE A 88 5.94 -0.08 4.64
N LYS A 89 7.11 -0.69 4.89
CA LYS A 89 8.12 -0.08 5.77
C LYS A 89 8.67 1.21 5.17
N MET A 90 8.96 1.21 3.88
CA MET A 90 9.53 2.35 3.15
C MET A 90 8.56 3.54 3.08
N PHE A 91 7.27 3.30 2.84
CA PHE A 91 6.31 4.37 2.57
C PHE A 91 5.43 4.75 3.78
N LEU A 92 5.13 3.80 4.66
CA LEU A 92 4.25 4.02 5.81
C LEU A 92 4.96 3.82 7.17
N GLY A 93 6.24 3.41 7.17
CA GLY A 93 7.02 3.22 8.40
C GLY A 93 6.68 1.96 9.18
N VAL A 94 5.72 1.17 8.71
CA VAL A 94 5.17 -0.03 9.36
C VAL A 94 5.45 -1.28 8.54
N THR A 95 5.50 -2.45 9.17
CA THR A 95 5.63 -3.74 8.49
C THR A 95 4.31 -4.48 8.52
N ALA A 96 4.01 -5.21 7.44
CA ALA A 96 2.86 -6.11 7.39
C ALA A 96 3.30 -7.59 7.50
N SER A 97 2.34 -8.47 7.77
CA SER A 97 2.51 -9.92 7.71
C SER A 97 1.75 -10.51 6.53
N VAL A 98 2.31 -11.53 5.88
CA VAL A 98 1.65 -12.24 4.78
C VAL A 98 1.17 -13.59 5.30
N ILE A 99 -0.15 -13.81 5.27
CA ILE A 99 -0.81 -15.00 5.81
C ILE A 99 -1.85 -15.56 4.82
N ASN A 100 -2.53 -16.65 5.19
CA ASN A 100 -3.65 -17.23 4.44
C ASN A 100 -3.35 -17.50 2.97
N TRP A 101 -2.21 -18.14 2.71
CA TRP A 101 -1.88 -18.62 1.37
C TRP A 101 -2.87 -19.72 0.93
N ASP A 102 -3.33 -19.64 -0.31
CA ASP A 102 -4.01 -20.75 -0.95
C ASP A 102 -3.05 -21.91 -1.28
N ALA A 103 -3.61 -23.06 -1.64
CA ALA A 103 -2.84 -24.26 -1.97
C ALA A 103 -1.92 -24.05 -3.17
N ASP A 104 -2.36 -23.24 -4.14
CA ASP A 104 -1.67 -22.98 -5.39
C ASP A 104 -0.60 -21.87 -5.27
N GLY A 105 -0.57 -21.15 -4.14
CA GLY A 105 0.34 -20.03 -3.92
C GLY A 105 0.04 -18.81 -4.80
N THR A 106 -1.20 -18.65 -5.25
CA THR A 106 -1.68 -17.58 -6.13
C THR A 106 -2.45 -16.49 -5.40
N SER A 107 -2.85 -16.72 -4.15
CA SER A 107 -3.53 -15.73 -3.33
C SER A 107 -3.04 -15.78 -1.88
N CYS A 108 -2.99 -14.60 -1.25
CA CYS A 108 -2.58 -14.42 0.14
C CYS A 108 -3.27 -13.20 0.73
N SER A 109 -3.24 -13.09 2.06
CA SER A 109 -3.67 -11.90 2.80
C SER A 109 -2.46 -11.15 3.33
N ILE A 110 -2.42 -9.83 3.11
CA ILE A 110 -1.46 -8.93 3.75
C ILE A 110 -2.17 -8.27 4.93
N VAL A 111 -1.67 -8.49 6.13
CA VAL A 111 -2.26 -7.98 7.37
C VAL A 111 -1.36 -6.88 7.93
N LEU A 112 -1.93 -5.70 8.06
CA LEU A 112 -1.30 -4.54 8.68
C LEU A 112 -1.82 -4.43 10.12
N GLU A 113 -0.98 -4.76 11.10
CA GLU A 113 -1.37 -4.72 12.52
C GLU A 113 -1.46 -3.29 13.02
N ASP A 114 -0.45 -2.48 12.72
CA ASP A 114 -0.39 -1.05 13.03
C ASP A 114 -0.62 -0.25 11.75
N ASN A 115 -1.84 0.29 11.58
CA ASN A 115 -2.19 1.07 10.41
C ASN A 115 -2.27 2.58 10.74
N PRO A 116 -1.26 3.38 10.36
CA PRO A 116 -1.23 4.79 10.73
C PRO A 116 -2.39 5.61 10.12
N LEU A 117 -3.02 5.12 9.04
CA LEU A 117 -4.12 5.83 8.40
C LEU A 117 -5.40 5.90 9.25
N VAL A 118 -5.55 5.02 10.25
CA VAL A 118 -6.78 4.92 11.05
C VAL A 118 -6.65 5.48 12.47
N ASP A 119 -5.48 6.01 12.85
CA ASP A 119 -5.18 6.46 14.23
C ASP A 119 -6.17 7.51 14.77
N PHE A 120 -6.83 8.27 13.90
CA PHE A 120 -7.79 9.34 14.28
C PHE A 120 -9.16 9.19 13.61
N VAL A 121 -9.51 7.97 13.19
CA VAL A 121 -10.67 7.74 12.34
C VAL A 121 -11.76 7.01 13.11
N GLU A 122 -12.92 7.65 13.19
CA GLU A 122 -14.18 7.00 13.58
C GLU A 122 -15.16 7.14 12.41
N LEU A 123 -15.64 6.01 11.90
CA LEU A 123 -16.62 6.00 10.81
C LEU A 123 -18.04 6.16 11.37
N PRO A 124 -18.85 7.07 10.83
CA PRO A 124 -20.24 7.20 11.24
C PRO A 124 -21.09 6.04 10.69
N ASP A 125 -22.21 5.74 11.36
CA ASP A 125 -23.07 4.59 11.05
C ASP A 125 -23.64 4.60 9.62
N ASN A 126 -23.72 5.75 8.97
CA ASN A 126 -24.19 5.88 7.59
C ASN A 126 -23.13 5.47 6.55
N CYS A 127 -21.90 5.18 6.96
CA CYS A 127 -20.81 4.74 6.08
C CYS A 127 -20.58 3.21 6.12
N GLN A 128 -21.62 2.42 6.42
CA GLN A 128 -21.49 0.95 6.39
C GLN A 128 -21.05 0.48 5.00
N GLY A 129 -20.04 -0.40 4.96
CA GLY A 129 -19.44 -0.89 3.72
C GLY A 129 -18.26 -0.05 3.20
N LEU A 130 -17.93 1.07 3.84
CA LEU A 130 -16.76 1.85 3.43
C LEU A 130 -15.47 1.11 3.80
N HIS A 131 -14.64 0.85 2.79
CA HIS A 131 -13.28 0.38 2.97
C HIS A 131 -12.37 1.60 3.12
N TYR A 132 -12.26 2.12 4.34
CA TYR A 132 -11.53 3.37 4.60
C TYR A 132 -10.11 3.35 4.04
N CYS A 133 -9.41 2.21 4.02
CA CYS A 133 -8.05 2.08 3.49
C CYS A 133 -7.98 1.51 2.07
N ASN A 134 -9.06 1.55 1.27
CA ASN A 134 -9.07 0.94 -0.07
C ASN A 134 -8.04 1.55 -1.03
N ILE A 135 -7.53 2.74 -0.71
CA ILE A 135 -6.41 3.34 -1.44
C ILE A 135 -5.16 2.43 -1.42
N LEU A 136 -4.92 1.71 -0.33
CA LEU A 136 -3.76 0.82 -0.20
C LEU A 136 -3.90 -0.38 -1.14
N SER A 137 -5.11 -0.93 -1.28
CA SER A 137 -5.43 -1.98 -2.26
C SER A 137 -5.10 -1.52 -3.67
N GLY A 138 -5.53 -0.30 -4.02
CA GLY A 138 -5.23 0.31 -5.31
C GLY A 138 -3.72 0.50 -5.54
N VAL A 139 -2.99 1.01 -4.54
CA VAL A 139 -1.53 1.21 -4.62
C VAL A 139 -0.82 -0.10 -4.91
N VAL A 140 -1.14 -1.16 -4.16
CA VAL A 140 -0.55 -2.49 -4.35
C VAL A 140 -0.87 -3.01 -5.76
N ARG A 141 -2.13 -2.89 -6.20
CA ARG A 141 -2.56 -3.32 -7.54
C ARG A 141 -1.79 -2.59 -8.64
N GLY A 142 -1.72 -1.26 -8.58
CA GLY A 142 -1.01 -0.45 -9.57
C GLY A 142 0.48 -0.70 -9.60
N ALA A 143 1.10 -0.90 -8.43
CA ALA A 143 2.51 -1.24 -8.35
C ALA A 143 2.79 -2.63 -8.97
N LEU A 144 2.00 -3.65 -8.63
CA LEU A 144 2.15 -5.02 -9.13
C LEU A 144 1.98 -5.14 -10.65
N GLU A 145 1.05 -4.39 -11.23
CA GLU A 145 0.81 -4.36 -12.67
C GLU A 145 2.05 -3.89 -13.45
N MET A 146 2.75 -2.88 -12.92
CA MET A 146 3.95 -2.32 -13.54
C MET A 146 5.16 -3.28 -13.50
N VAL A 147 5.20 -4.23 -12.56
CA VAL A 147 6.29 -5.23 -12.46
C VAL A 147 6.06 -6.49 -13.30
N SER A 148 5.01 -6.49 -14.14
CA SER A 148 4.65 -7.58 -15.06
C SER A 148 4.36 -8.92 -14.36
N LEU A 149 3.70 -8.91 -13.20
CA LEU A 149 3.13 -10.14 -12.61
C LEU A 149 1.79 -10.55 -13.25
N TYR A 150 1.28 -9.74 -14.18
CA TYR A 150 0.01 -9.94 -14.89
C TYR A 150 0.17 -10.06 -16.43
N SER A 151 1.33 -10.51 -16.95
CA SER A 151 1.54 -10.75 -18.40
C SER A 151 1.66 -12.22 -18.75
#